data_AF-M4RCA5-F1
#
_entry.id   AF-M4RCA5-F1
#
_cell.length_a   1.000
_cell.length_b   1.000
_cell.length_c   1.000
_cell.angle_alpha   90.00
_cell.angle_beta   90.00
_cell.angle_gamma   90.00
#
_symmetry.space_group_name_H-M   'P 1'
#
loop_
_entity.id
_entity.type
_entity.pdbx_description
1 polymer ?
#
loop_
_entity_poly.entity_id
_entity_poly.type
_entity_poly.pdbx_seq_one_letter_code
_entity_poly.pdbx_strand_id
1 'polypeptide(L)'
;MAIIMGLEGRWMFIPMAIPGLIGCLASAILAIGGRDAYEHGDIGTPAHASDDACVTARSSLESPTGNGAPPPSELDTPEPLETLLGLDHDPMLWRTIVRTWAQGLDSSCPGSRGWQSHGPAAVQNHARHRRDSPHLDVPIGTCETGVFTLDIARQGPHALVAGTTGSGKSVALLVWCLALATRNPPSRVNFVFMDFKGGATFQGLADLPHCVGNVCDLDLAHAARALLALERELRRREQLVASQGCSSLAELDNPPPALVIVIDEFHAIRSLLPDYLERLTRVTSLGRSLGMHLIACTQNPLGQVSAEMKANMRLHLCLRVNDAMQSRELLDSPVAQAISPSCPGGAYLYDGEALQSLRCTTPGDSRRLIRHIATAGLFLSPTPTPMLFTPPLPEHLDRMPDNLAVADHGNGSMQTERPDRVIIGIKDDGVVWHPASIDVSLGNIAIIGRPRSGKSRLLDVLCEQSRMIGIHVTWWAVGADGARREQRFAALRPSQGPARELIVVDDADELADPLSTDPYADRFRRALQSPDVTVAFAAGSLRHIRVPQDAPTRVVFPTGDRVHDLGLGIPAPVLACMQQRDFTTAGRAVVLDGPSARPVQCLRYQVKCLRYQSPHDDDISLGQTS
;
A
#
# COMPACT_ATOMS: atom_id res chain seq x y z
N MET A 1 -4.43 -37.71 -10.08
CA MET A 1 -4.15 -37.73 -8.62
C MET A 1 -4.12 -39.15 -8.06
N ALA A 2 -5.20 -39.95 -8.16
CA ALA A 2 -5.19 -41.35 -7.68
C ALA A 2 -4.10 -42.24 -8.33
N ILE A 3 -3.84 -42.06 -9.63
CA ILE A 3 -2.77 -42.79 -10.36
C ILE A 3 -1.38 -42.42 -9.82
N ILE A 4 -1.14 -41.14 -9.50
CA ILE A 4 0.13 -40.66 -8.93
C ILE A 4 0.32 -41.23 -7.52
N MET A 5 -0.74 -41.26 -6.70
CA MET A 5 -0.69 -41.84 -5.35
C MET A 5 -0.47 -43.36 -5.32
N GLY A 6 -0.93 -44.08 -6.36
CA GLY A 6 -0.66 -45.50 -6.54
C GLY A 6 0.81 -45.78 -6.92
N LEU A 7 1.41 -44.90 -7.74
CA LEU A 7 2.83 -45.00 -8.11
C LEU A 7 3.78 -44.69 -6.93
N GLU A 8 3.36 -43.86 -5.98
CA GLU A 8 4.12 -43.52 -4.77
C GLU A 8 3.94 -44.51 -3.60
N GLY A 9 3.20 -45.60 -3.79
CA GLY A 9 3.01 -46.64 -2.76
C GLY A 9 2.14 -46.22 -1.57
N ARG A 10 1.37 -45.14 -1.68
CA ARG A 10 0.54 -44.58 -0.60
C ARG A 10 -0.88 -45.16 -0.62
N TRP A 11 -0.98 -46.49 -0.56
CA TRP A 11 -2.22 -47.26 -0.75
C TRP A 11 -3.34 -46.94 0.27
N MET A 12 -3.00 -46.46 1.46
CA MET A 12 -3.99 -46.11 2.50
C MET A 12 -4.88 -44.90 2.17
N PHE A 13 -4.50 -44.04 1.21
CA PHE A 13 -5.25 -42.82 0.90
C PHE A 13 -6.16 -42.95 -0.32
N ILE A 14 -6.06 -44.05 -1.06
CA ILE A 14 -6.92 -44.35 -2.22
C ILE A 14 -8.42 -44.42 -1.85
N PRO A 15 -8.84 -45.00 -0.69
CA PRO A 15 -10.26 -45.06 -0.32
C PRO A 15 -10.91 -43.68 -0.15
N MET A 16 -10.15 -42.64 0.24
CA MET A 16 -10.68 -41.27 0.38
C MET A 16 -11.01 -40.60 -0.96
N ALA A 17 -10.41 -41.05 -2.07
CA ALA A 17 -10.63 -40.48 -3.39
C ALA A 17 -11.84 -41.08 -4.12
N ILE A 18 -12.35 -42.23 -3.65
CA ILE A 18 -13.44 -42.99 -4.29
C ILE A 18 -14.76 -42.20 -4.33
N PRO A 19 -15.23 -41.54 -3.24
CA PRO A 19 -16.49 -40.78 -3.29
C PRO A 19 -16.47 -39.63 -4.29
N GLY A 20 -15.34 -38.94 -4.43
CA GLY A 20 -15.17 -37.84 -5.39
C GLY A 20 -15.19 -38.32 -6.84
N LEU A 21 -14.59 -39.47 -7.12
CA LEU A 21 -14.62 -40.09 -8.45
C LEU A 21 -16.02 -40.54 -8.86
N ILE A 22 -16.81 -41.10 -7.93
CA ILE A 22 -18.21 -41.48 -8.18
C ILE A 22 -19.05 -40.23 -8.49
N GLY A 23 -18.85 -39.13 -7.76
CA GLY A 23 -19.52 -37.86 -8.02
C GLY A 23 -19.22 -37.29 -9.41
N CYS A 24 -17.95 -37.31 -9.83
CA CYS A 24 -17.55 -36.85 -11.16
C CYS A 24 -18.12 -37.75 -12.28
N LEU A 25 -18.17 -39.06 -12.07
CA LEU A 25 -18.73 -40.01 -13.06
C LEU A 25 -20.24 -39.81 -13.25
N ALA A 26 -20.98 -39.60 -12.15
CA ALA A 26 -22.41 -39.33 -12.20
C ALA A 26 -22.72 -38.01 -12.93
N SER A 27 -21.90 -36.98 -12.71
CA SER A 27 -22.03 -35.68 -13.39
C SER A 27 -21.71 -35.78 -14.89
N ALA A 28 -20.73 -36.60 -15.28
CA ALA A 28 -20.40 -36.84 -16.68
C ALA A 28 -21.49 -37.63 -17.42
N ILE A 29 -22.12 -38.63 -16.78
CA ILE A 29 -23.22 -39.41 -17.38
C ILE A 29 -24.45 -38.53 -17.62
N LEU A 30 -24.77 -37.64 -16.68
CA LEU A 30 -25.86 -36.66 -16.84
C LEU A 30 -25.59 -35.65 -17.96
N ALA A 31 -24.33 -35.26 -18.17
CA ALA A 31 -23.94 -34.36 -19.25
C ALA A 31 -24.02 -35.02 -20.65
N ILE A 32 -23.90 -36.34 -20.73
CA ILE A 32 -23.97 -37.09 -21.98
C ILE A 32 -25.41 -37.43 -22.37
N GLY A 33 -26.32 -37.64 -21.41
CA GLY A 33 -27.74 -37.94 -21.66
C GLY A 33 -28.61 -36.77 -22.13
N GLY A 34 -28.08 -35.53 -22.13
CA GLY A 34 -28.84 -34.32 -22.43
C GLY A 34 -28.76 -33.81 -23.87
N ARG A 35 -28.19 -34.58 -24.82
CA ARG A 35 -27.89 -34.07 -26.18
C ARG A 35 -28.71 -34.63 -27.35
N ASP A 36 -29.63 -35.58 -27.14
CA ASP A 36 -30.38 -36.21 -28.25
C ASP A 36 -31.90 -35.96 -28.24
N ALA A 37 -32.32 -34.69 -28.16
CA ALA A 37 -33.75 -34.35 -28.30
C ALA A 37 -33.99 -32.98 -28.92
N TYR A 38 -33.34 -32.67 -30.04
CA TYR A 38 -33.78 -31.61 -30.96
C TYR A 38 -33.18 -31.89 -32.34
N GLU A 39 -33.91 -32.61 -33.20
CA GLU A 39 -34.00 -32.34 -34.65
C GLU A 39 -34.88 -33.39 -35.39
N HIS A 40 -35.84 -32.86 -36.16
CA HIS A 40 -36.49 -33.41 -37.36
C HIS A 40 -37.56 -34.51 -37.26
N GLY A 41 -38.79 -34.12 -37.63
CA GLY A 41 -39.87 -35.01 -38.03
C GLY A 41 -41.13 -34.22 -38.43
N ASP A 42 -41.25 -33.93 -39.72
CA ASP A 42 -42.25 -33.06 -40.36
C ASP A 42 -43.49 -33.84 -40.88
N ILE A 43 -44.59 -33.11 -41.10
CA ILE A 43 -45.79 -33.40 -41.93
C ILE A 43 -46.90 -34.34 -41.38
N GLY A 44 -48.10 -33.76 -41.18
CA GLY A 44 -49.40 -34.46 -41.22
C GLY A 44 -50.60 -33.68 -40.65
N THR A 45 -51.35 -32.96 -41.49
CA THR A 45 -52.78 -32.58 -41.28
C THR A 45 -53.70 -33.71 -41.80
N PRO A 46 -55.03 -33.80 -41.52
CA PRO A 46 -55.96 -32.74 -41.04
C PRO A 46 -56.98 -33.16 -39.95
N ALA A 47 -57.80 -32.17 -39.54
CA ALA A 47 -59.25 -32.26 -39.26
C ALA A 47 -59.73 -31.86 -37.84
N HIS A 48 -60.52 -30.77 -37.85
CA HIS A 48 -61.72 -30.49 -37.05
C HIS A 48 -61.67 -30.58 -35.51
N ALA A 49 -61.71 -29.43 -34.85
CA ALA A 49 -62.86 -29.07 -34.01
C ALA A 49 -62.83 -27.56 -33.71
N SER A 50 -64.01 -26.98 -33.86
CA SER A 50 -64.37 -25.59 -33.65
C SER A 50 -64.46 -25.23 -32.16
N ASP A 51 -64.30 -23.93 -31.90
CA ASP A 51 -65.18 -23.07 -31.11
C ASP A 51 -64.52 -22.22 -30.01
N ASP A 52 -64.91 -20.95 -30.08
CA ASP A 52 -65.04 -19.94 -29.04
C ASP A 52 -63.81 -19.23 -28.46
N ALA A 53 -63.53 -18.11 -29.11
CA ALA A 53 -63.43 -16.77 -28.51
C ALA A 53 -63.46 -16.66 -26.97
N CYS A 54 -62.38 -16.10 -26.42
CA CYS A 54 -62.50 -15.08 -25.38
C CYS A 54 -61.35 -14.09 -25.46
N VAL A 55 -61.69 -12.88 -25.92
CA VAL A 55 -60.95 -11.65 -25.69
C VAL A 55 -60.91 -11.39 -24.19
N THR A 56 -59.74 -11.14 -23.60
CA THR A 56 -59.63 -10.16 -22.50
C THR A 56 -58.18 -9.77 -22.21
N ALA A 57 -57.93 -8.48 -22.47
CA ALA A 57 -57.18 -7.55 -21.66
C ALA A 57 -55.73 -7.90 -21.24
N ARG A 58 -54.80 -7.20 -21.90
CA ARG A 58 -53.60 -6.62 -21.26
C ARG A 58 -54.00 -6.01 -19.92
N SER A 59 -53.59 -6.60 -18.81
CA SER A 59 -53.61 -5.93 -17.52
C SER A 59 -52.34 -5.09 -17.39
N SER A 60 -52.53 -3.80 -17.60
CA SER A 60 -51.68 -2.74 -17.08
C SER A 60 -51.43 -3.01 -15.59
N LEU A 61 -50.19 -3.31 -15.21
CA LEU A 61 -49.75 -3.17 -13.83
C LEU A 61 -49.73 -1.67 -13.53
N GLU A 62 -50.81 -1.20 -12.93
CA GLU A 62 -50.83 0.09 -12.25
C GLU A 62 -49.80 0.05 -11.10
N SER A 63 -48.94 1.05 -11.14
CA SER A 63 -47.95 1.44 -10.15
C SER A 63 -48.55 1.54 -8.74
N PRO A 64 -47.87 1.02 -7.70
CA PRO A 64 -48.04 1.60 -6.37
C PRO A 64 -47.30 2.94 -6.37
N THR A 65 -48.05 4.01 -6.16
CA THR A 65 -47.55 5.35 -5.90
C THR A 65 -46.47 5.35 -4.81
N GLY A 66 -45.25 5.75 -5.14
CA GLY A 66 -44.20 6.06 -4.19
C GLY A 66 -42.96 6.53 -4.96
N ASN A 67 -42.48 7.74 -4.66
CA ASN A 67 -41.21 8.42 -5.02
C ASN A 67 -40.03 7.55 -5.57
N GLY A 68 -40.25 6.78 -6.62
CA GLY A 68 -39.27 5.84 -7.15
C GLY A 68 -38.58 6.42 -8.36
N ALA A 69 -37.25 6.48 -8.33
CA ALA A 69 -36.46 6.73 -9.54
C ALA A 69 -36.79 5.67 -10.62
N PRO A 70 -36.85 6.06 -11.90
CA PRO A 70 -37.07 5.11 -12.99
C PRO A 70 -35.94 4.08 -13.04
N PRO A 71 -36.18 2.86 -13.57
CA PRO A 71 -35.15 1.84 -13.67
C PRO A 71 -33.99 2.31 -14.57
N PRO A 72 -32.74 1.89 -14.29
CA PRO A 72 -31.60 2.24 -15.13
C PRO A 72 -31.80 1.69 -16.55
N SER A 73 -31.52 2.53 -17.57
CA SER A 73 -31.67 2.18 -19.00
C SER A 73 -30.93 0.87 -19.33
N GLU A 74 -31.66 -0.09 -19.91
CA GLU A 74 -31.10 -1.36 -20.40
C GLU A 74 -30.64 -1.28 -21.86
N LEU A 75 -31.07 -0.26 -22.62
CA LEU A 75 -30.91 -0.18 -24.07
C LEU A 75 -29.76 0.72 -24.53
N ASP A 76 -29.22 1.58 -23.65
CA ASP A 76 -28.10 2.46 -23.99
C ASP A 76 -26.76 1.85 -23.54
N THR A 77 -25.85 1.67 -24.49
CA THR A 77 -24.43 1.41 -24.18
C THR A 77 -23.85 2.69 -23.58
N PRO A 78 -23.37 2.69 -22.32
CA PRO A 78 -22.82 3.89 -21.73
C PRO A 78 -21.57 4.33 -22.51
N GLU A 79 -21.48 5.64 -22.80
CA GLU A 79 -20.27 6.23 -23.36
C GLU A 79 -19.08 5.96 -22.45
N PRO A 80 -17.87 5.73 -22.99
CA PRO A 80 -16.71 5.42 -22.18
C PRO A 80 -16.30 6.62 -21.30
N LEU A 81 -15.61 6.32 -20.20
CA LEU A 81 -15.21 7.35 -19.23
C LEU A 81 -14.39 8.48 -19.87
N GLU A 82 -13.56 8.16 -20.85
CA GLU A 82 -12.76 9.11 -21.61
C GLU A 82 -13.62 10.17 -22.31
N THR A 83 -14.78 9.78 -22.85
CA THR A 83 -15.76 10.69 -23.48
C THR A 83 -16.37 11.62 -22.45
N LEU A 84 -16.81 11.07 -21.31
CA LEU A 84 -17.40 11.86 -20.23
C LEU A 84 -16.41 12.85 -19.60
N LEU A 85 -15.11 12.55 -19.69
CA LEU A 85 -14.02 13.42 -19.26
C LEU A 85 -13.52 14.37 -20.35
N GLY A 86 -14.06 14.29 -21.58
CA GLY A 86 -13.66 15.12 -22.72
C GLY A 86 -12.27 14.81 -23.25
N LEU A 87 -11.79 13.57 -23.12
CA LEU A 87 -10.43 13.16 -23.48
C LEU A 87 -10.31 12.60 -24.91
N ASP A 88 -11.42 12.25 -25.55
CA ASP A 88 -11.44 11.49 -26.83
C ASP A 88 -10.74 12.16 -28.01
N HIS A 89 -10.59 13.49 -27.95
CA HIS A 89 -10.02 14.25 -29.05
C HIS A 89 -8.48 14.32 -29.02
N ASP A 90 -7.82 13.83 -27.96
CA ASP A 90 -6.36 13.89 -27.83
C ASP A 90 -5.71 12.48 -27.87
N PRO A 91 -4.89 12.14 -28.88
CA PRO A 91 -4.16 10.88 -28.89
C PRO A 91 -3.19 10.75 -27.70
N MET A 92 -2.75 11.88 -27.13
CA MET A 92 -1.88 12.00 -25.97
C MET A 92 -2.64 12.55 -24.75
N LEU A 93 -3.55 11.74 -24.19
CA LEU A 93 -4.43 12.11 -23.06
C LEU A 93 -3.70 12.84 -21.91
N TRP A 94 -2.45 12.47 -21.63
CA TRP A 94 -1.62 13.10 -20.59
C TRP A 94 -1.50 14.63 -20.76
N ARG A 95 -1.51 15.16 -21.98
CA ARG A 95 -1.40 16.61 -22.25
C ARG A 95 -2.66 17.34 -21.78
N THR A 96 -3.83 16.77 -22.09
CA THR A 96 -5.12 17.28 -21.62
C THR A 96 -5.20 17.17 -20.10
N ILE A 97 -4.77 16.05 -19.51
CA ILE A 97 -4.73 15.87 -18.05
C ILE A 97 -3.85 16.94 -17.38
N VAL A 98 -2.63 17.16 -17.88
CA VAL A 98 -1.73 18.22 -17.36
C VAL A 98 -2.38 19.59 -17.48
N ARG A 99 -3.06 19.90 -18.59
CA ARG A 99 -3.77 21.17 -18.76
C ARG A 99 -4.91 21.32 -17.76
N THR A 100 -5.71 20.28 -17.56
CA THR A 100 -6.79 20.25 -16.57
C THR A 100 -6.24 20.51 -15.16
N TRP A 101 -5.14 19.85 -14.81
CA TRP A 101 -4.48 20.05 -13.52
C TRP A 101 -3.86 21.45 -13.39
N ALA A 102 -3.18 21.94 -14.43
CA ALA A 102 -2.57 23.26 -14.44
C ALA A 102 -3.61 24.39 -14.37
N GLN A 103 -4.74 24.29 -15.08
CA GLN A 103 -5.85 25.25 -14.96
C GLN A 103 -6.44 25.25 -13.56
N GLY A 104 -6.51 24.08 -12.92
CA GLY A 104 -6.85 23.96 -11.51
C GLY A 104 -5.85 24.69 -10.61
N LEU A 105 -4.56 24.56 -10.88
CA LEU A 105 -3.45 25.12 -10.08
C LEU A 105 -3.20 26.63 -10.32
N ASP A 106 -3.27 27.12 -11.56
CA ASP A 106 -2.90 28.48 -12.01
C ASP A 106 -3.84 29.59 -11.50
N SER A 107 -4.98 29.22 -10.90
CA SER A 107 -5.83 30.19 -10.19
C SER A 107 -5.17 30.77 -8.93
N SER A 108 -3.94 30.33 -8.60
CA SER A 108 -3.07 30.79 -7.51
C SER A 108 -2.02 31.84 -7.90
N CYS A 109 -1.93 32.29 -9.15
CA CYS A 109 -0.97 33.34 -9.56
C CYS A 109 -1.57 34.77 -9.55
N PRO A 110 -1.17 35.67 -8.63
CA PRO A 110 -1.48 37.10 -8.74
C PRO A 110 -0.59 37.74 -9.81
N GLY A 111 -0.96 37.60 -11.09
CA GLY A 111 -0.15 38.13 -12.21
C GLY A 111 -0.89 38.51 -13.48
N SER A 112 -2.03 37.90 -13.80
CA SER A 112 -2.83 38.31 -14.96
C SER A 112 -3.73 39.50 -14.63
N ARG A 113 -3.14 40.70 -14.70
CA ARG A 113 -3.89 41.97 -14.74
C ARG A 113 -4.84 41.95 -15.95
N GLY A 114 -6.15 41.91 -15.68
CA GLY A 114 -7.18 42.16 -16.67
C GLY A 114 -8.58 42.09 -16.07
N TRP A 115 -9.14 43.26 -15.76
CA TRP A 115 -10.54 43.54 -15.41
C TRP A 115 -10.97 43.29 -13.96
N GLN A 116 -10.84 44.36 -13.17
CA GLN A 116 -11.42 44.50 -11.83
C GLN A 116 -12.93 44.76 -11.93
N SER A 117 -13.74 43.96 -11.24
CA SER A 117 -15.06 44.38 -10.77
C SER A 117 -15.02 44.52 -9.25
N HIS A 118 -15.26 45.74 -8.77
CA HIS A 118 -15.28 46.08 -7.35
C HIS A 118 -16.56 45.53 -6.70
N GLY A 119 -16.40 44.67 -5.68
CA GLY A 119 -17.47 44.17 -4.82
C GLY A 119 -16.93 43.81 -3.41
N PRO A 120 -17.78 43.86 -2.36
CA PRO A 120 -17.36 43.91 -0.96
C PRO A 120 -16.62 42.65 -0.46
N ALA A 121 -15.66 42.86 0.45
CA ALA A 121 -14.63 41.90 0.89
C ALA A 121 -15.12 40.54 1.43
N ALA A 122 -16.36 40.42 1.88
CA ALA A 122 -16.92 39.14 2.39
C ALA A 122 -17.16 38.09 1.28
N VAL A 123 -17.36 38.53 0.04
CA VAL A 123 -17.54 37.65 -1.14
C VAL A 123 -16.19 37.13 -1.65
N GLN A 124 -15.09 37.84 -1.37
CA GLN A 124 -13.75 37.49 -1.86
C GLN A 124 -13.13 36.29 -1.09
N ASN A 125 -13.39 36.15 0.21
CA ASN A 125 -12.91 34.98 0.98
C ASN A 125 -13.64 33.69 0.58
N HIS A 126 -14.96 33.73 0.40
CA HIS A 126 -15.74 32.57 -0.08
C HIS A 126 -15.36 32.14 -1.51
N ALA A 127 -14.99 33.10 -2.36
CA ALA A 127 -14.53 32.82 -3.72
C ALA A 127 -13.11 32.26 -3.79
N ARG A 128 -12.24 32.50 -2.79
CA ARG A 128 -10.90 31.89 -2.68
C ARG A 128 -10.98 30.44 -2.19
N HIS A 129 -11.74 30.14 -1.15
CA HIS A 129 -11.88 28.76 -0.63
C HIS A 129 -12.44 27.75 -1.65
N ARG A 130 -13.28 28.20 -2.60
CA ARG A 130 -13.77 27.35 -3.72
C ARG A 130 -12.71 27.05 -4.80
N ARG A 131 -11.62 27.80 -4.89
CA ARG A 131 -10.61 27.67 -5.97
C ARG A 131 -9.53 26.64 -5.67
N ASP A 132 -9.25 26.39 -4.39
CA ASP A 132 -8.20 25.47 -3.94
C ASP A 132 -8.72 24.11 -3.43
N SER A 133 -10.04 23.95 -3.36
CA SER A 133 -10.67 22.68 -2.98
C SER A 133 -10.60 21.67 -4.14
N PRO A 134 -10.35 20.37 -3.87
CA PRO A 134 -10.37 19.35 -4.92
C PRO A 134 -11.74 19.30 -5.59
N HIS A 135 -11.74 19.15 -6.93
CA HIS A 135 -12.96 18.92 -7.69
C HIS A 135 -13.37 17.45 -7.52
N LEU A 136 -14.07 17.19 -6.41
CA LEU A 136 -14.54 15.85 -6.07
C LEU A 136 -15.86 15.48 -6.77
N ASP A 137 -16.44 16.43 -7.51
CA ASP A 137 -17.51 16.20 -8.49
C ASP A 137 -16.94 15.60 -9.78
N VAL A 138 -17.27 14.35 -10.07
CA VAL A 138 -16.74 13.57 -11.19
C VAL A 138 -17.82 12.79 -11.93
N PRO A 139 -17.71 12.60 -13.25
CA PRO A 139 -18.64 11.76 -13.99
C PRO A 139 -18.39 10.30 -13.63
N ILE A 140 -19.47 9.57 -13.34
CA ILE A 140 -19.41 8.14 -13.03
C ILE A 140 -20.31 7.30 -13.96
N GLY A 141 -21.13 7.96 -14.77
CA GLY A 141 -22.07 7.28 -15.65
C GLY A 141 -23.03 8.24 -16.34
N THR A 142 -24.15 7.69 -16.79
CA THR A 142 -25.24 8.44 -17.43
C THR A 142 -26.56 8.14 -16.72
N CYS A 143 -27.50 9.07 -16.82
CA CYS A 143 -28.88 8.95 -16.38
C CYS A 143 -29.81 9.52 -17.47
N GLU A 144 -31.12 9.49 -17.26
CA GLU A 144 -32.10 10.00 -18.23
C GLU A 144 -31.84 11.47 -18.64
N THR A 145 -31.23 12.27 -17.76
CA THR A 145 -30.96 13.69 -18.01
C THR A 145 -29.58 13.97 -18.64
N GLY A 146 -28.77 12.93 -18.89
CA GLY A 146 -27.43 13.03 -19.46
C GLY A 146 -26.33 12.50 -18.54
N VAL A 147 -25.17 13.15 -18.54
CA VAL A 147 -24.01 12.73 -17.73
C VAL A 147 -24.34 12.80 -16.25
N PHE A 148 -24.15 11.69 -15.55
CA PHE A 148 -24.33 11.61 -14.11
C PHE A 148 -23.00 11.88 -13.41
N THR A 149 -22.96 12.94 -12.61
CA THR A 149 -21.79 13.28 -11.79
C THR A 149 -22.06 13.06 -10.31
N LEU A 150 -20.99 12.75 -9.57
CA LEU A 150 -21.03 12.46 -8.15
C LEU A 150 -19.96 13.28 -7.45
N ASP A 151 -20.35 13.99 -6.39
CA ASP A 151 -19.48 14.76 -5.51
C ASP A 151 -19.47 14.18 -4.09
N ILE A 152 -18.41 13.44 -3.75
CA ILE A 152 -18.30 12.79 -2.43
C ILE A 152 -18.20 13.80 -1.29
N ALA A 153 -17.59 14.97 -1.49
CA ALA A 153 -17.48 15.94 -0.39
C ALA A 153 -18.81 16.61 -0.07
N ARG A 154 -19.65 16.85 -1.09
CA ARG A 154 -20.94 17.54 -0.95
C ARG A 154 -22.10 16.60 -0.62
N GLN A 155 -22.24 15.48 -1.33
CA GLN A 155 -23.40 14.58 -1.25
C GLN A 155 -23.31 13.63 -0.05
N GLY A 156 -22.10 13.27 0.37
CA GLY A 156 -21.90 12.44 1.56
C GLY A 156 -20.42 12.12 1.71
N PRO A 157 -19.71 12.71 2.69
CA PRO A 157 -18.24 12.62 2.80
C PRO A 157 -17.73 11.19 2.84
N HIS A 158 -18.62 10.23 3.14
CA HIS A 158 -18.38 8.82 3.09
C HIS A 158 -19.51 8.14 2.31
N ALA A 159 -19.17 7.08 1.60
CA ALA A 159 -20.07 6.34 0.73
C ALA A 159 -20.11 4.85 1.08
N LEU A 160 -21.30 4.26 1.02
CA LEU A 160 -21.51 2.82 1.11
C LEU A 160 -21.88 2.29 -0.28
N VAL A 161 -21.11 1.32 -0.77
CA VAL A 161 -21.29 0.75 -2.10
C VAL A 161 -21.65 -0.72 -1.97
N ALA A 162 -22.79 -1.13 -2.51
CA ALA A 162 -23.17 -2.53 -2.53
C ALA A 162 -23.44 -3.05 -3.94
N GLY A 163 -23.14 -4.32 -4.12
CA GLY A 163 -23.39 -5.00 -5.38
C GLY A 163 -22.85 -6.42 -5.33
N THR A 164 -23.64 -7.34 -5.85
CA THR A 164 -23.30 -8.75 -5.95
C THR A 164 -22.24 -9.02 -7.02
N THR A 165 -21.64 -10.20 -7.03
CA THR A 165 -20.69 -10.59 -8.08
C THR A 165 -21.31 -10.41 -9.48
N GLY A 166 -20.56 -9.80 -10.39
CA GLY A 166 -21.02 -9.52 -11.76
C GLY A 166 -21.99 -8.33 -11.88
N SER A 167 -22.33 -7.63 -10.79
CA SER A 167 -23.15 -6.40 -10.85
C SER A 167 -22.43 -5.20 -11.47
N GLY A 168 -21.10 -5.24 -11.60
CA GLY A 168 -20.29 -4.12 -12.07
C GLY A 168 -19.62 -3.28 -10.96
N LYS A 169 -19.75 -3.65 -9.69
CA LYS A 169 -19.21 -2.90 -8.53
C LYS A 169 -17.73 -2.53 -8.69
N SER A 170 -16.88 -3.49 -9.01
CA SER A 170 -15.43 -3.27 -9.19
C SER A 170 -15.13 -2.27 -10.31
N VAL A 171 -15.88 -2.33 -11.42
CA VAL A 171 -15.71 -1.39 -12.54
C VAL A 171 -16.21 0.00 -12.15
N ALA A 172 -17.32 0.11 -11.43
CA ALA A 172 -17.82 1.39 -10.92
C ALA A 172 -16.82 2.08 -9.97
N LEU A 173 -16.20 1.32 -9.05
CA LEU A 173 -15.16 1.84 -8.17
C LEU A 173 -13.92 2.29 -8.94
N LEU A 174 -13.51 1.49 -9.93
CA LEU A 174 -12.39 1.84 -10.80
C LEU A 174 -12.66 3.12 -11.59
N VAL A 175 -13.85 3.25 -12.17
CA VAL A 175 -14.29 4.47 -12.89
C VAL A 175 -14.27 5.68 -11.97
N TRP A 176 -14.83 5.56 -10.78
CA TRP A 176 -14.87 6.66 -9.81
C TRP A 176 -13.46 7.14 -9.44
N CYS A 177 -12.55 6.21 -9.15
CA CYS A 177 -11.15 6.55 -8.82
C CYS A 177 -10.42 7.17 -10.02
N LEU A 178 -10.59 6.64 -11.23
CA LEU A 178 -9.97 7.18 -12.44
C LEU A 178 -10.50 8.57 -12.79
N ALA A 179 -11.81 8.81 -12.63
CA ALA A 179 -12.40 10.11 -12.88
C ALA A 179 -11.84 11.16 -11.90
N LEU A 180 -11.72 10.80 -10.61
CA LEU A 180 -11.09 11.65 -9.58
C LEU A 180 -9.62 11.93 -9.90
N ALA A 181 -8.84 10.91 -10.24
CA ALA A 181 -7.43 11.02 -10.58
C ALA A 181 -7.19 11.82 -11.87
N THR A 182 -8.09 11.73 -12.85
CA THR A 182 -7.99 12.51 -14.09
C THR A 182 -8.27 13.99 -13.83
N ARG A 183 -9.28 14.32 -13.02
CA ARG A 183 -9.65 15.72 -12.74
C ARG A 183 -8.71 16.43 -11.76
N ASN A 184 -8.06 15.69 -10.86
CA ASN A 184 -7.28 16.27 -9.77
C ASN A 184 -5.83 15.77 -9.79
N PRO A 185 -4.81 16.62 -9.60
CA PRO A 185 -3.44 16.16 -9.41
C PRO A 185 -3.24 15.46 -8.04
N PRO A 186 -2.14 14.69 -7.86
CA PRO A 186 -1.79 14.07 -6.56
C PRO A 186 -1.62 15.07 -5.41
N SER A 187 -1.32 16.33 -5.72
CA SER A 187 -1.28 17.41 -4.72
C SER A 187 -2.67 17.80 -4.18
N ARG A 188 -3.76 17.26 -4.74
CA ARG A 188 -5.14 17.56 -4.34
C ARG A 188 -5.93 16.34 -3.88
N VAL A 189 -5.69 15.17 -4.46
CA VAL A 189 -6.38 13.92 -4.08
C VAL A 189 -5.37 12.78 -3.98
N ASN A 190 -5.44 12.04 -2.88
CA ASN A 190 -4.67 10.82 -2.66
C ASN A 190 -5.61 9.63 -2.39
N PHE A 191 -5.18 8.43 -2.74
CA PHE A 191 -5.92 7.20 -2.54
C PHE A 191 -5.23 6.24 -1.58
N VAL A 192 -6.04 5.57 -0.75
CA VAL A 192 -5.66 4.35 -0.04
C VAL A 192 -6.62 3.24 -0.47
N PHE A 193 -6.07 2.15 -0.98
CA PHE A 193 -6.83 0.98 -1.42
C PHE A 193 -6.66 -0.19 -0.45
N MET A 194 -7.76 -0.87 -0.09
CA MET A 194 -7.74 -2.08 0.71
C MET A 194 -8.68 -3.12 0.09
N ASP A 195 -8.12 -4.21 -0.44
CA ASP A 195 -8.86 -5.32 -1.05
C ASP A 195 -8.69 -6.60 -0.23
N PHE A 196 -9.78 -7.04 0.41
CA PHE A 196 -9.81 -8.26 1.24
C PHE A 196 -10.26 -9.51 0.47
N LYS A 197 -10.52 -9.46 -0.84
CA LYS A 197 -10.99 -10.62 -1.61
C LYS A 197 -9.92 -11.22 -2.54
N GLY A 198 -8.74 -10.62 -2.58
CA GLY A 198 -7.70 -10.98 -3.57
C GLY A 198 -8.09 -10.57 -4.99
N GLY A 199 -8.90 -9.51 -5.11
CA GLY A 199 -9.27 -8.94 -6.39
C GLY A 199 -8.10 -8.20 -7.04
N ALA A 200 -8.02 -8.27 -8.37
CA ALA A 200 -7.08 -7.45 -9.15
C ALA A 200 -7.58 -6.02 -9.40
N THR A 201 -8.77 -5.66 -8.90
CA THR A 201 -9.46 -4.39 -9.24
C THR A 201 -8.58 -3.18 -8.92
N PHE A 202 -8.00 -3.14 -7.71
CA PHE A 202 -7.19 -2.01 -7.27
C PHE A 202 -5.70 -2.17 -7.55
N GLN A 203 -5.25 -3.37 -7.94
CA GLN A 203 -3.84 -3.58 -8.30
C GLN A 203 -3.41 -2.66 -9.46
N GLY A 204 -4.27 -2.47 -10.48
CA GLY A 204 -3.99 -1.51 -11.54
C GLY A 204 -4.00 -0.05 -11.08
N LEU A 205 -4.83 0.29 -10.09
CA LEU A 205 -4.92 1.65 -9.54
C LEU A 205 -3.75 2.00 -8.62
N ALA A 206 -3.02 1.00 -8.12
CA ALA A 206 -1.83 1.21 -7.29
C ALA A 206 -0.69 1.91 -8.05
N ASP A 207 -0.68 1.84 -9.39
CA ASP A 207 0.28 2.51 -10.27
C ASP A 207 -0.03 4.02 -10.46
N LEU A 208 -1.15 4.52 -9.94
CA LEU A 208 -1.47 5.94 -9.99
C LEU A 208 -0.52 6.75 -9.08
N PRO A 209 -0.06 7.94 -9.50
CA PRO A 209 0.78 8.81 -8.67
C PRO A 209 0.05 9.36 -7.43
N HIS A 210 -1.28 9.24 -7.40
CA HIS A 210 -2.17 9.55 -6.28
C HIS A 210 -2.21 8.45 -5.21
N CYS A 211 -1.79 7.23 -5.54
CA CYS A 211 -1.83 6.11 -4.60
C CYS A 211 -0.76 6.30 -3.53
N VAL A 212 -1.19 6.44 -2.27
CA VAL A 212 -0.30 6.57 -1.10
C VAL A 212 -0.33 5.32 -0.22
N GLY A 213 -1.06 4.28 -0.61
CA GLY A 213 -1.16 3.03 0.13
C GLY A 213 -2.07 2.02 -0.56
N ASN A 214 -1.62 0.77 -0.62
CA ASN A 214 -2.40 -0.32 -1.18
C ASN A 214 -2.18 -1.60 -0.38
N VAL A 215 -3.28 -2.24 0.03
CA VAL A 215 -3.29 -3.55 0.70
C VAL A 215 -4.07 -4.52 -0.17
N CYS A 216 -3.42 -5.62 -0.56
CA CYS A 216 -4.05 -6.73 -1.29
C CYS A 216 -3.91 -8.04 -0.50
N ASP A 217 -4.70 -9.05 -0.90
CA ASP A 217 -4.50 -10.47 -0.55
C ASP A 217 -4.60 -10.83 0.95
N LEU A 218 -5.48 -10.17 1.70
CA LEU A 218 -5.78 -10.53 3.10
C LEU A 218 -4.57 -10.52 4.05
N ASP A 219 -3.47 -9.82 3.74
CA ASP A 219 -2.36 -9.66 4.69
C ASP A 219 -2.83 -8.82 5.89
N LEU A 220 -3.20 -9.51 6.98
CA LEU A 220 -3.70 -8.90 8.21
C LEU A 220 -2.68 -7.96 8.86
N ALA A 221 -1.39 -8.27 8.77
CA ALA A 221 -0.36 -7.41 9.34
C ALA A 221 -0.24 -6.12 8.53
N HIS A 222 -0.34 -6.21 7.20
CA HIS A 222 -0.34 -5.04 6.32
C HIS A 222 -1.64 -4.22 6.46
N ALA A 223 -2.80 -4.87 6.60
CA ALA A 223 -4.08 -4.20 6.84
C ALA A 223 -4.11 -3.46 8.20
N ALA A 224 -3.67 -4.11 9.28
CA ALA A 224 -3.58 -3.48 10.61
C ALA A 224 -2.67 -2.25 10.60
N ARG A 225 -1.54 -2.35 9.89
CA ARG A 225 -0.61 -1.26 9.63
C ARG A 225 -1.24 -0.10 8.86
N ALA A 226 -1.99 -0.38 7.79
CA ALA A 226 -2.70 0.65 7.03
C ALA A 226 -3.73 1.37 7.91
N LEU A 227 -4.49 0.64 8.72
CA LEU A 227 -5.47 1.22 9.65
C LEU A 227 -4.80 2.09 10.74
N LEU A 228 -3.64 1.69 11.24
CA LEU A 228 -2.83 2.52 12.14
C LEU A 228 -2.31 3.79 11.44
N ALA A 229 -1.91 3.70 10.17
CA ALA A 229 -1.46 4.83 9.37
C ALA A 229 -2.59 5.86 9.17
N LEU A 230 -3.79 5.38 8.84
CA LEU A 230 -4.98 6.23 8.70
C LEU A 230 -5.33 6.93 10.01
N GLU A 231 -5.20 6.26 11.15
CA GLU A 231 -5.40 6.89 12.46
C GLU A 231 -4.35 7.97 12.76
N ARG A 232 -3.07 7.70 12.45
CA ARG A 232 -2.00 8.70 12.62
C ARG A 232 -2.25 9.92 11.73
N GLU A 233 -2.72 9.70 10.50
CA GLU A 233 -3.05 10.78 9.57
C GLU A 233 -4.25 11.61 10.04
N LEU A 234 -5.30 10.97 10.56
CA LEU A 234 -6.43 11.65 11.18
C LEU A 234 -5.95 12.60 12.28
N ARG A 235 -5.13 12.09 13.22
CA ARG A 235 -4.57 12.89 14.32
C ARG A 235 -3.67 14.02 13.82
N ARG A 236 -2.84 13.77 12.80
CA ARG A 236 -1.98 14.79 12.19
C ARG A 236 -2.81 15.92 11.60
N ARG A 237 -3.91 15.61 10.92
CA ARG A 237 -4.82 16.60 10.34
C ARG A 237 -5.58 17.37 11.43
N GLU A 238 -6.05 16.72 12.49
CA GLU A 238 -6.65 17.38 13.67
C GLU A 238 -5.67 18.42 14.27
N GLN A 239 -4.42 18.01 14.48
CA GLN A 239 -3.37 18.89 15.02
C GLN A 239 -3.05 20.04 14.07
N LEU A 240 -3.00 19.79 12.77
CA LEU A 240 -2.75 20.83 11.77
C LEU A 240 -3.83 21.92 11.81
N VAL A 241 -5.10 21.52 11.78
CA VAL A 241 -6.26 22.43 11.85
C VAL A 241 -6.23 23.22 13.16
N ALA A 242 -6.04 22.53 14.29
CA ALA A 242 -5.98 23.15 15.61
C ALA A 242 -4.82 24.15 15.73
N SER A 243 -3.64 23.84 15.17
CA SER A 243 -2.45 24.71 15.23
C SER A 243 -2.63 26.04 14.48
N GLN A 244 -3.54 26.08 13.50
CA GLN A 244 -3.87 27.28 12.73
C GLN A 244 -5.16 27.96 13.21
N GLY A 245 -5.81 27.45 14.27
CA GLY A 245 -7.05 27.99 14.79
C GLY A 245 -8.26 27.84 13.87
N CYS A 246 -8.17 26.94 12.88
CA CYS A 246 -9.24 26.64 11.92
C CYS A 246 -10.18 25.57 12.48
N SER A 247 -11.35 25.41 11.86
CA SER A 247 -12.31 24.33 12.19
C SER A 247 -12.30 23.18 11.17
N SER A 248 -11.73 23.41 9.99
CA SER A 248 -11.66 22.44 8.89
C SER A 248 -10.41 22.63 8.02
N LEU A 249 -10.03 21.61 7.26
CA LEU A 249 -8.92 21.73 6.30
C LEU A 249 -9.24 22.73 5.18
N ALA A 250 -10.52 22.89 4.81
CA ALA A 250 -10.92 23.81 3.75
C ALA A 250 -10.61 25.27 4.09
N GLU A 251 -10.40 25.59 5.37
CA GLU A 251 -10.01 26.92 5.85
C GLU A 251 -8.50 27.18 5.80
N LEU A 252 -7.67 26.15 5.60
CA LEU A 252 -6.22 26.29 5.55
C LEU A 252 -5.79 26.94 4.23
N ASP A 253 -4.71 27.74 4.27
CA ASP A 253 -4.11 28.31 3.08
C ASP A 253 -3.49 27.24 2.16
N ASN A 254 -2.90 26.20 2.76
CA ASN A 254 -2.28 25.08 2.06
C ASN A 254 -2.78 23.75 2.67
N PRO A 255 -4.00 23.32 2.34
CA PRO A 255 -4.53 22.07 2.86
C PRO A 255 -3.75 20.88 2.29
N PRO A 256 -3.55 19.80 3.07
CA PRO A 256 -3.08 18.54 2.52
C PRO A 256 -4.11 17.98 1.52
N PRO A 257 -3.69 17.11 0.59
CA PRO A 257 -4.60 16.47 -0.37
C PRO A 257 -5.77 15.77 0.33
N ALA A 258 -6.97 15.82 -0.25
CA ALA A 258 -8.08 15.00 0.20
C ALA A 258 -7.70 13.53 0.11
N LEU A 259 -8.02 12.75 1.14
CA LEU A 259 -7.67 11.34 1.21
C LEU A 259 -8.92 10.49 0.99
N VAL A 260 -8.99 9.79 -0.14
CA VAL A 260 -10.08 8.87 -0.46
C VAL A 260 -9.63 7.45 -0.13
N ILE A 261 -10.28 6.86 0.87
CA ILE A 261 -10.00 5.53 1.39
C ILE A 261 -11.05 4.59 0.80
N VAL A 262 -10.62 3.63 -0.02
CA VAL A 262 -11.51 2.66 -0.65
C VAL A 262 -11.25 1.29 -0.05
N ILE A 263 -12.28 0.74 0.59
CA ILE A 263 -12.23 -0.56 1.24
C ILE A 263 -13.21 -1.49 0.55
N ASP A 264 -12.71 -2.48 -0.19
CA ASP A 264 -13.55 -3.52 -0.76
C ASP A 264 -13.67 -4.74 0.15
N GLU A 265 -14.87 -5.30 0.22
CA GLU A 265 -15.30 -6.26 1.24
C GLU A 265 -15.05 -5.76 2.67
N PHE A 266 -15.62 -4.59 2.98
CA PHE A 266 -15.56 -3.97 4.30
C PHE A 266 -15.93 -4.92 5.46
N HIS A 267 -16.81 -5.90 5.22
CA HIS A 267 -17.16 -6.91 6.22
C HIS A 267 -15.96 -7.68 6.77
N ALA A 268 -14.89 -7.84 5.98
CA ALA A 268 -13.71 -8.61 6.34
C ALA A 268 -12.97 -7.96 7.51
N ILE A 269 -12.97 -6.62 7.58
CA ILE A 269 -12.38 -5.87 8.70
C ILE A 269 -13.09 -6.22 10.00
N ARG A 270 -14.42 -6.29 9.99
CA ARG A 270 -15.18 -6.62 11.20
C ARG A 270 -14.87 -8.02 11.72
N SER A 271 -14.68 -8.98 10.83
CA SER A 271 -14.40 -10.38 11.21
C SER A 271 -12.94 -10.59 11.61
N LEU A 272 -11.99 -9.93 10.92
CA LEU A 272 -10.56 -10.21 11.03
C LEU A 272 -9.80 -9.22 11.92
N LEU A 273 -10.30 -7.98 12.03
CA LEU A 273 -9.67 -6.85 12.71
C LEU A 273 -10.71 -6.02 13.52
N PRO A 274 -11.51 -6.64 14.42
CA PRO A 274 -12.59 -5.95 15.12
C PRO A 274 -12.12 -4.75 15.95
N ASP A 275 -10.94 -4.85 16.58
CA ASP A 275 -10.34 -3.77 17.38
C ASP A 275 -10.00 -2.51 16.56
N TYR A 276 -9.92 -2.63 15.23
CA TYR A 276 -9.62 -1.53 14.34
C TYR A 276 -10.88 -0.86 13.76
N LEU A 277 -12.06 -1.45 13.97
CA LEU A 277 -13.32 -0.91 13.46
C LEU A 277 -13.62 0.46 14.08
N GLU A 278 -13.34 0.64 15.37
CA GLU A 278 -13.50 1.91 16.09
C GLU A 278 -12.68 3.04 15.44
N ARG A 279 -11.49 2.71 14.91
CA ARG A 279 -10.62 3.68 14.22
C ARG A 279 -11.27 4.20 12.95
N LEU A 280 -11.95 3.33 12.20
CA LEU A 280 -12.71 3.72 11.00
C LEU A 280 -13.97 4.51 11.35
N THR A 281 -14.65 4.18 12.45
CA THR A 281 -15.78 4.97 12.96
C THR A 281 -15.38 6.42 13.25
N ARG A 282 -14.19 6.65 13.84
CA ARG A 282 -13.64 7.99 14.02
C ARG A 282 -13.40 8.72 12.70
N VAL A 283 -12.86 8.02 11.69
CA VAL A 283 -12.71 8.58 10.33
C VAL A 283 -14.07 8.98 9.75
N THR A 284 -15.12 8.17 9.91
CA THR A 284 -16.46 8.56 9.42
C THR A 284 -17.08 9.73 10.17
N SER A 285 -16.70 9.95 11.43
CA SER A 285 -17.26 11.02 12.25
C SER A 285 -16.57 12.37 12.02
N LEU A 286 -15.25 12.36 11.80
CA LEU A 286 -14.43 13.58 11.67
C LEU A 286 -13.90 13.81 10.25
N GLY A 287 -14.06 12.84 9.36
CA GLY A 287 -13.44 12.86 8.04
C GLY A 287 -13.87 14.03 7.16
N ARG A 288 -15.12 14.49 7.30
CA ARG A 288 -15.63 15.65 6.53
C ARG A 288 -14.78 16.91 6.74
N SER A 289 -14.55 17.32 7.99
CA SER A 289 -13.77 18.53 8.30
C SER A 289 -12.29 18.33 8.02
N LEU A 290 -11.82 17.08 8.05
CA LEU A 290 -10.43 16.69 7.84
C LEU A 290 -10.12 16.22 6.41
N GLY A 291 -11.03 16.40 5.45
CA GLY A 291 -10.82 16.00 4.05
C GLY A 291 -10.44 14.53 3.87
N MET A 292 -10.98 13.64 4.71
CA MET A 292 -10.82 12.19 4.63
C MET A 292 -12.17 11.58 4.28
N HIS A 293 -12.23 10.86 3.17
CA HIS A 293 -13.45 10.28 2.61
C HIS A 293 -13.33 8.76 2.61
N LEU A 294 -14.38 8.06 3.04
CA LEU A 294 -14.38 6.59 3.13
C LEU A 294 -15.41 6.04 2.16
N ILE A 295 -14.98 5.20 1.23
CA ILE A 295 -15.82 4.41 0.34
C ILE A 295 -15.74 2.97 0.84
N ALA A 296 -16.75 2.52 1.58
CA ALA A 296 -16.85 1.15 2.06
C ALA A 296 -17.70 0.33 1.10
N CYS A 297 -17.18 -0.81 0.63
CA CYS A 297 -17.85 -1.64 -0.34
C CYS A 297 -18.13 -3.03 0.22
N THR A 298 -19.25 -3.64 -0.18
CA THR A 298 -19.65 -4.97 0.26
C THR A 298 -20.49 -5.69 -0.77
N GLN A 299 -20.37 -7.02 -0.85
CA GLN A 299 -21.31 -7.84 -1.61
C GLN A 299 -22.63 -8.11 -0.88
N ASN A 300 -22.62 -8.01 0.45
CA ASN A 300 -23.80 -8.21 1.28
C ASN A 300 -23.91 -7.05 2.28
N PRO A 301 -24.78 -6.06 2.06
CA PRO A 301 -24.87 -4.89 2.94
C PRO A 301 -25.49 -5.19 4.32
N LEU A 302 -26.23 -6.28 4.46
CA LEU A 302 -26.98 -6.58 5.68
C LEU A 302 -26.05 -6.77 6.88
N GLY A 303 -26.25 -5.91 7.88
CA GLY A 303 -25.57 -5.99 9.17
C GLY A 303 -24.06 -5.73 9.14
N GLN A 304 -23.44 -5.32 8.02
CA GLN A 304 -21.98 -5.22 7.93
C GLN A 304 -21.38 -3.92 8.47
N VAL A 305 -22.17 -2.84 8.47
CA VAL A 305 -21.75 -1.51 8.92
C VAL A 305 -22.51 -1.16 10.20
N SER A 306 -21.81 -0.57 11.19
CA SER A 306 -22.44 -0.13 12.44
C SER A 306 -23.48 0.97 12.18
N ALA A 307 -24.47 1.10 13.06
CA ALA A 307 -25.48 2.16 12.94
C ALA A 307 -24.86 3.57 12.94
N GLU A 308 -23.81 3.77 13.75
CA GLU A 308 -23.06 5.03 13.82
C GLU A 308 -22.33 5.35 12.51
N MET A 309 -21.65 4.37 11.90
CA MET A 309 -21.02 4.57 10.60
C MET A 309 -22.08 4.86 9.52
N LYS A 310 -23.18 4.11 9.46
CA LYS A 310 -24.27 4.36 8.51
C LYS A 310 -24.84 5.77 8.63
N ALA A 311 -25.03 6.28 9.84
CA ALA A 311 -25.52 7.64 10.07
C ALA A 311 -24.60 8.73 9.47
N ASN A 312 -23.30 8.44 9.36
CA ASN A 312 -22.29 9.32 8.79
C ASN A 312 -21.99 9.05 7.31
N MET A 313 -22.45 7.91 6.76
CA MET A 313 -22.24 7.47 5.38
C MET A 313 -23.49 7.69 4.53
N ARG A 314 -23.89 8.95 4.33
CA ARG A 314 -25.17 9.29 3.67
C ARG A 314 -25.28 8.87 2.20
N LEU A 315 -24.15 8.70 1.53
CA LEU A 315 -24.12 8.40 0.11
C LEU A 315 -24.15 6.88 -0.11
N HIS A 316 -25.25 6.35 -0.61
CA HIS A 316 -25.42 4.93 -0.89
C HIS A 316 -25.48 4.67 -2.39
N LEU A 317 -24.48 3.98 -2.94
CA LEU A 317 -24.47 3.51 -4.32
C LEU A 317 -24.78 2.01 -4.35
N CYS A 318 -25.98 1.65 -4.79
CA CYS A 318 -26.44 0.27 -4.78
C CYS A 318 -26.61 -0.22 -6.22
N LEU A 319 -25.70 -1.11 -6.64
CA LEU A 319 -25.83 -1.90 -7.86
C LEU A 319 -26.72 -3.12 -7.58
N ARG A 320 -26.86 -4.00 -8.58
CA ARG A 320 -27.66 -5.22 -8.44
C ARG A 320 -27.27 -6.04 -7.20
N VAL A 321 -28.25 -6.24 -6.31
CA VAL A 321 -28.18 -7.08 -5.10
C VAL A 321 -29.01 -8.36 -5.26
N ASN A 322 -28.84 -9.34 -4.36
CA ASN A 322 -29.46 -10.66 -4.51
C ASN A 322 -30.91 -10.68 -4.02
N ASP A 323 -31.23 -9.88 -3.00
CA ASP A 323 -32.55 -9.88 -2.36
C ASP A 323 -33.04 -8.45 -2.05
N ALA A 324 -34.36 -8.32 -1.86
CA ALA A 324 -35.01 -7.05 -1.60
C ALA A 324 -34.67 -6.45 -0.22
N MET A 325 -34.24 -7.28 0.75
CA MET A 325 -33.85 -6.81 2.07
C MET A 325 -32.52 -6.06 2.01
N GLN A 326 -31.55 -6.56 1.25
CA GLN A 326 -30.29 -5.88 0.96
C GLN A 326 -30.51 -4.52 0.29
N SER A 327 -31.46 -4.45 -0.64
CA SER A 327 -31.81 -3.20 -1.31
C SER A 327 -32.45 -2.20 -0.34
N ARG A 328 -33.40 -2.66 0.48
CA ARG A 328 -34.07 -1.82 1.49
C ARG A 328 -33.11 -1.31 2.56
N GLU A 329 -32.15 -2.11 2.97
CA GLU A 329 -31.14 -1.73 3.98
C GLU A 329 -30.33 -0.49 3.57
N LEU A 330 -30.16 -0.26 2.26
CA LEU A 330 -29.39 0.87 1.73
C LEU A 330 -30.26 1.97 1.14
N LEU A 331 -31.33 1.63 0.43
CA LEU A 331 -32.11 2.60 -0.35
C LEU A 331 -33.49 2.87 0.25
N ASP A 332 -33.84 2.21 1.36
CA ASP A 332 -35.21 2.14 1.88
C ASP A 332 -36.25 1.68 0.84
N SER A 333 -35.77 0.99 -0.20
CA SER A 333 -36.54 0.60 -1.37
C SER A 333 -36.01 -0.71 -1.97
N PRO A 334 -36.86 -1.60 -2.52
CA PRO A 334 -36.42 -2.88 -3.10
C PRO A 334 -35.84 -2.77 -4.53
N VAL A 335 -35.72 -1.56 -5.08
CA VAL A 335 -35.44 -1.33 -6.51
C VAL A 335 -34.12 -1.90 -7.02
N ALA A 336 -33.08 -2.01 -6.19
CA ALA A 336 -31.77 -2.50 -6.65
C ALA A 336 -31.76 -4.03 -6.88
N GLN A 337 -32.66 -4.77 -6.24
CA GLN A 337 -32.83 -6.20 -6.51
C GLN A 337 -33.46 -6.44 -7.89
N ALA A 338 -34.28 -5.51 -8.36
CA ALA A 338 -34.98 -5.59 -9.65
C ALA A 338 -34.09 -5.23 -10.86
N ILE A 339 -32.86 -4.76 -10.64
CA ILE A 339 -31.90 -4.49 -11.72
C ILE A 339 -31.61 -5.80 -12.45
N SER A 340 -31.78 -5.82 -13.78
CA SER A 340 -31.56 -7.02 -14.58
C SER A 340 -30.09 -7.50 -14.52
N PRO A 341 -29.84 -8.81 -14.42
CA PRO A 341 -28.50 -9.38 -14.58
C PRO A 341 -27.82 -9.07 -15.92
N SER A 342 -28.59 -8.80 -16.98
CA SER A 342 -28.07 -8.37 -18.28
C SER A 342 -27.62 -6.91 -18.31
N CYS A 343 -27.86 -6.17 -17.22
CA CYS A 343 -27.56 -4.75 -17.07
C CYS A 343 -26.44 -4.52 -16.02
N PRO A 344 -25.20 -5.05 -16.19
CA PRO A 344 -24.11 -4.81 -15.23
C PRO A 344 -23.66 -3.33 -15.27
N GLY A 345 -23.53 -2.69 -14.12
CA GLY A 345 -23.29 -1.24 -14.00
C GLY A 345 -24.57 -0.42 -13.81
N GLY A 346 -25.76 -1.02 -13.90
CA GLY A 346 -27.00 -0.38 -13.50
C GLY A 346 -26.98 -0.20 -11.98
N ALA A 347 -27.32 1.00 -11.51
CA ALA A 347 -27.25 1.35 -10.12
C ALA A 347 -28.31 2.37 -9.73
N TYR A 348 -28.59 2.44 -8.44
CA TYR A 348 -29.26 3.57 -7.82
C TYR A 348 -28.31 4.25 -6.85
N LEU A 349 -28.32 5.58 -6.86
CA LEU A 349 -27.68 6.42 -5.88
C LEU A 349 -28.75 7.02 -4.96
N TYR A 350 -28.51 6.94 -3.66
CA TYR A 350 -29.25 7.69 -2.65
C TYR A 350 -28.27 8.60 -1.91
N ASP A 351 -28.52 9.91 -1.89
CA ASP A 351 -27.66 10.91 -1.24
C ASP A 351 -28.20 11.38 0.13
N GLY A 352 -29.25 10.72 0.62
CA GLY A 352 -29.97 11.10 1.83
C GLY A 352 -31.20 11.98 1.58
N GLU A 353 -31.38 12.50 0.36
CA GLU A 353 -32.55 13.30 -0.02
C GLU A 353 -33.31 12.67 -1.19
N ALA A 354 -32.60 12.29 -2.23
CA ALA A 354 -33.19 11.78 -3.46
C ALA A 354 -32.59 10.44 -3.87
N LEU A 355 -33.48 9.56 -4.36
CA LEU A 355 -33.08 8.36 -5.07
C LEU A 355 -32.96 8.70 -6.55
N GLN A 356 -31.85 8.33 -7.18
CA GLN A 356 -31.58 8.57 -8.59
C GLN A 356 -31.06 7.28 -9.24
N SER A 357 -31.50 6.98 -10.44
CA SER A 357 -30.96 5.86 -11.22
C SER A 357 -29.84 6.33 -12.14
N LEU A 358 -28.87 5.45 -12.33
CA LEU A 358 -27.77 5.68 -13.24
C LEU A 358 -27.28 4.38 -13.87
N ARG A 359 -26.61 4.54 -15.00
CA ARG A 359 -25.82 3.52 -15.68
C ARG A 359 -24.35 3.90 -15.52
N CYS A 360 -23.60 3.18 -14.69
CA CYS A 360 -22.17 3.39 -14.55
C CYS A 360 -21.48 3.21 -15.91
N THR A 361 -20.55 4.12 -16.22
CA THR A 361 -19.71 3.97 -17.42
C THR A 361 -18.66 2.87 -17.21
N THR A 362 -17.91 2.58 -18.26
CA THR A 362 -16.71 1.74 -18.24
C THR A 362 -15.59 2.48 -18.97
N PRO A 363 -14.33 2.41 -18.51
CA PRO A 363 -13.23 2.97 -19.27
C PRO A 363 -13.01 2.15 -20.55
N GLY A 364 -12.63 2.82 -21.65
CA GLY A 364 -12.23 2.13 -22.88
C GLY A 364 -10.96 1.30 -22.67
N ASP A 365 -9.92 1.92 -22.09
CA ASP A 365 -8.69 1.22 -21.66
C ASP A 365 -8.14 1.82 -20.37
N SER A 366 -8.45 1.16 -19.24
CA SER A 366 -8.01 1.62 -17.92
C SER A 366 -6.49 1.67 -17.77
N ARG A 367 -5.75 0.71 -18.34
CA ARG A 367 -4.27 0.68 -18.25
C ARG A 367 -3.65 1.82 -19.02
N ARG A 368 -4.18 2.13 -20.21
CA ARG A 368 -3.77 3.29 -20.99
C ARG A 368 -4.02 4.58 -20.22
N LEU A 369 -5.21 4.74 -19.62
CA LEU A 369 -5.55 5.92 -18.85
C LEU A 369 -4.63 6.09 -17.62
N ILE A 370 -4.39 5.03 -16.85
CA ILE A 370 -3.45 5.02 -15.71
C ILE A 370 -2.05 5.47 -16.15
N ARG A 371 -1.53 4.93 -17.25
CA ARG A 371 -0.22 5.32 -17.79
C ARG A 371 -0.16 6.81 -18.16
N HIS A 372 -1.22 7.35 -18.76
CA HIS A 372 -1.27 8.76 -19.09
C HIS A 372 -1.37 9.65 -17.85
N ILE A 373 -2.12 9.23 -16.82
CA ILE A 373 -2.17 9.93 -15.52
C ILE A 373 -0.79 9.91 -14.85
N ALA A 374 -0.09 8.76 -14.84
CA ALA A 374 1.26 8.65 -14.30
C ALA A 374 2.26 9.55 -15.05
N THR A 375 2.18 9.57 -16.39
CA THR A 375 3.00 10.44 -17.24
C THR A 375 2.73 11.93 -16.94
N ALA A 376 1.47 12.31 -16.75
CA ALA A 376 1.11 13.66 -16.34
C ALA A 376 1.68 14.01 -14.95
N GLY A 377 1.67 13.06 -14.02
CA GLY A 377 2.23 13.21 -12.67
C GLY A 377 3.70 13.60 -12.68
N LEU A 378 4.50 12.89 -13.49
CA LEU A 378 5.93 13.18 -13.67
C LEU A 378 6.22 14.59 -14.22
N PHE A 379 5.27 15.18 -14.95
CA PHE A 379 5.42 16.50 -15.55
C PHE A 379 5.18 17.65 -14.56
N LEU A 380 4.28 17.46 -13.58
CA LEU A 380 3.98 18.48 -12.56
C LEU A 380 4.84 18.34 -11.31
N SER A 381 5.12 17.10 -10.89
CA SER A 381 5.96 16.81 -9.73
C SER A 381 6.95 15.71 -10.07
N PRO A 382 8.25 16.01 -10.19
CA PRO A 382 9.26 14.99 -10.45
C PRO A 382 9.47 14.08 -9.24
N THR A 383 9.09 14.52 -8.03
CA THR A 383 9.15 13.71 -6.81
C THR A 383 7.83 12.97 -6.60
N PRO A 384 7.86 11.63 -6.41
CA PRO A 384 6.65 10.86 -6.14
C PRO A 384 6.03 11.25 -4.80
N THR A 385 4.70 11.17 -4.72
CA THR A 385 3.95 11.37 -3.48
C THR A 385 4.45 10.40 -2.40
N PRO A 386 4.75 10.86 -1.18
CA PRO A 386 5.20 9.98 -0.13
C PRO A 386 4.09 8.99 0.25
N MET A 387 4.46 7.72 0.41
CA MET A 387 3.56 6.69 0.88
C MET A 387 3.08 6.99 2.30
N LEU A 388 1.79 6.83 2.56
CA LEU A 388 1.19 6.94 3.88
C LEU A 388 1.60 5.75 4.77
N PHE A 389 1.75 4.57 4.17
CA PHE A 389 2.31 3.39 4.81
C PHE A 389 3.08 2.56 3.79
N THR A 390 4.07 1.83 4.27
CA THR A 390 4.84 0.87 3.47
C THR A 390 4.38 -0.55 3.79
N PRO A 391 4.65 -1.55 2.94
CA PRO A 391 4.48 -2.94 3.34
C PRO A 391 5.37 -3.30 4.54
N PRO A 392 5.14 -4.44 5.21
CA PRO A 392 6.08 -4.99 6.18
C PRO A 392 7.48 -5.09 5.59
N LEU A 393 8.51 -5.07 6.45
CA LEU A 393 9.89 -5.16 5.98
C LEU A 393 10.08 -6.34 5.01
N PRO A 394 10.73 -6.11 3.86
CA PRO A 394 10.98 -7.16 2.89
C PRO A 394 11.93 -8.21 3.48
N GLU A 395 11.89 -9.41 2.94
CA GLU A 395 12.80 -10.49 3.33
C GLU A 395 14.23 -10.22 2.83
N HIS A 396 14.34 -9.56 1.67
CA HIS A 396 15.59 -9.29 0.98
C HIS A 396 15.63 -7.81 0.59
N LEU A 397 16.80 -7.20 0.77
CA LEU A 397 17.03 -5.80 0.43
C LEU A 397 18.36 -5.68 -0.28
N ASP A 398 18.34 -5.72 -1.61
CA ASP A 398 19.58 -5.67 -2.41
C ASP A 398 20.02 -4.22 -2.67
N ARG A 399 19.06 -3.30 -2.77
CA ARG A 399 19.27 -1.85 -2.95
C ARG A 399 18.31 -1.06 -2.09
N MET A 400 18.66 0.20 -1.82
CA MET A 400 17.72 1.12 -1.18
C MET A 400 16.55 1.42 -2.11
N PRO A 401 15.32 1.49 -1.59
CA PRO A 401 14.18 2.03 -2.33
C PRO A 401 14.46 3.46 -2.80
N ASP A 402 14.07 3.80 -4.04
CA ASP A 402 14.40 5.09 -4.65
C ASP A 402 13.89 6.28 -3.82
N ASN A 403 12.70 6.14 -3.21
CA ASN A 403 12.09 7.14 -2.33
C ASN A 403 12.87 7.36 -1.01
N LEU A 404 13.69 6.39 -0.60
CA LEU A 404 14.58 6.51 0.57
C LEU A 404 16.02 6.84 0.17
N ALA A 405 16.40 6.62 -1.09
CA ALA A 405 17.71 6.97 -1.64
C ALA A 405 17.84 8.47 -1.94
N VAL A 406 16.75 9.13 -2.37
CA VAL A 406 16.74 10.56 -2.74
C VAL A 406 16.64 11.51 -1.53
N ALA A 407 16.23 11.03 -0.35
CA ALA A 407 16.14 11.84 0.87
C ALA A 407 17.49 12.44 1.32
N ASP A 408 18.60 12.08 0.67
CA ASP A 408 19.93 12.65 0.90
C ASP A 408 20.38 13.62 -0.23
N HIS A 409 19.66 13.69 -1.35
CA HIS A 409 20.04 14.46 -2.55
C HIS A 409 18.86 15.28 -3.10
N GLY A 410 18.47 16.34 -2.40
CA GLY A 410 17.69 17.43 -3.02
C GLY A 410 16.37 17.79 -2.35
N ASN A 411 16.46 18.44 -1.19
CA ASN A 411 15.79 19.71 -0.92
C ASN A 411 16.56 20.38 0.22
N GLY A 412 16.95 21.63 0.03
CA GLY A 412 17.99 22.35 0.80
C GLY A 412 17.67 22.68 2.27
N SER A 413 17.25 21.69 3.06
CA SER A 413 17.11 21.82 4.52
C SER A 413 17.26 20.47 5.23
N MET A 414 18.41 19.80 5.06
CA MET A 414 19.05 18.84 5.99
C MET A 414 20.17 18.08 5.26
N GLN A 415 21.13 18.81 4.67
CA GLN A 415 22.46 18.21 4.51
C GLN A 415 23.03 17.99 5.93
N THR A 416 23.18 16.70 6.30
CA THR A 416 24.11 16.21 7.34
C THR A 416 24.08 16.91 8.69
N GLU A 417 23.10 16.62 9.56
CA GLU A 417 23.29 16.91 10.99
C GLU A 417 24.36 15.99 11.62
N ARG A 418 24.75 14.89 10.97
CA ARG A 418 25.82 13.99 11.43
C ARG A 418 26.60 13.37 10.26
N PRO A 419 27.84 13.81 9.99
CA PRO A 419 28.65 13.30 8.87
C PRO A 419 29.08 11.83 9.04
N ASP A 420 28.97 11.28 10.26
CA ASP A 420 29.46 9.94 10.61
C ASP A 420 28.39 8.85 10.57
N ARG A 421 27.28 9.10 9.87
CA ARG A 421 26.20 8.11 9.74
C ARG A 421 26.39 7.23 8.52
N VAL A 422 26.45 5.93 8.79
CA VAL A 422 26.50 4.88 7.79
C VAL A 422 25.13 4.25 7.61
N ILE A 423 24.66 4.19 6.37
CA ILE A 423 23.41 3.53 6.01
C ILE A 423 23.60 2.01 5.96
N ILE A 424 22.80 1.28 6.73
CA ILE A 424 22.91 -0.18 6.87
C ILE A 424 21.71 -0.94 6.27
N GLY A 425 20.59 -0.27 6.00
CA GLY A 425 19.34 -0.94 5.67
C GLY A 425 18.13 -0.02 5.75
N ILE A 426 16.96 -0.61 5.81
CA ILE A 426 15.70 0.08 6.13
C ILE A 426 15.24 -0.32 7.52
N LYS A 427 14.71 0.64 8.29
CA LYS A 427 14.09 0.42 9.60
C LYS A 427 12.58 0.62 9.51
N ASP A 428 11.86 -0.09 10.36
CA ASP A 428 10.40 -0.05 10.41
C ASP A 428 9.92 0.61 11.71
N ASP A 429 9.07 1.63 11.58
CA ASP A 429 8.41 2.29 12.72
C ASP A 429 7.01 1.75 13.06
N GLY A 430 6.60 0.70 12.36
CA GLY A 430 5.30 0.06 12.39
C GLY A 430 4.31 0.57 11.34
N VAL A 431 4.64 1.65 10.61
CA VAL A 431 3.78 2.26 9.58
C VAL A 431 4.55 2.49 8.28
N VAL A 432 5.68 3.19 8.34
CA VAL A 432 6.54 3.51 7.19
C VAL A 432 7.97 3.04 7.39
N TRP A 433 8.64 2.77 6.29
CA TRP A 433 10.09 2.56 6.28
C TRP A 433 10.84 3.88 6.40
N HIS A 434 11.97 3.80 7.07
CA HIS A 434 12.96 4.88 7.15
C HIS A 434 14.35 4.31 6.85
N PRO A 435 15.33 5.13 6.45
CA PRO A 435 16.71 4.67 6.40
C PRO A 435 17.18 4.21 7.79
N ALA A 436 17.72 2.99 7.87
CA ALA A 436 18.44 2.51 9.03
C ALA A 436 19.89 2.96 8.91
N SER A 437 20.34 3.78 9.85
CA SER A 437 21.68 4.33 9.90
C SER A 437 22.33 4.03 11.26
N ILE A 438 23.63 3.75 11.26
CA ILE A 438 24.45 3.68 12.47
C ILE A 438 25.40 4.87 12.47
N ASP A 439 25.52 5.55 13.59
CA ASP A 439 26.49 6.61 13.79
C ASP A 439 27.78 6.01 14.33
N VAL A 440 28.82 5.93 13.50
CA VAL A 440 30.08 5.26 13.86
C VAL A 440 30.95 6.13 14.78
N SER A 441 30.52 7.35 15.09
CA SER A 441 31.20 8.24 16.05
C SER A 441 30.72 8.08 17.50
N LEU A 442 29.60 7.38 17.74
CA LEU A 442 29.00 7.23 19.08
C LEU A 442 29.61 6.10 19.91
N GLY A 443 30.73 5.52 19.47
CA GLY A 443 31.44 4.44 20.14
C GLY A 443 31.26 3.10 19.45
N ASN A 444 31.70 2.04 20.13
CA ASN A 444 31.77 0.70 19.56
C ASN A 444 30.40 0.12 19.18
N ILE A 445 30.42 -0.73 18.16
CA ILE A 445 29.22 -1.32 17.55
C ILE A 445 29.32 -2.84 17.68
N ALA A 446 28.41 -3.46 18.43
CA ALA A 446 28.32 -4.91 18.51
C ALA A 446 27.26 -5.46 17.56
N ILE A 447 27.62 -6.44 16.74
CA ILE A 447 26.74 -7.12 15.80
C ILE A 447 26.56 -8.55 16.27
N ILE A 448 25.41 -8.86 16.86
CA ILE A 448 25.21 -10.10 17.61
C ILE A 448 24.21 -10.99 16.89
N GLY A 449 24.48 -12.29 16.79
CA GLY A 449 23.53 -13.23 16.22
C GLY A 449 24.09 -14.61 15.91
N ARG A 450 23.21 -15.53 15.54
CA ARG A 450 23.60 -16.90 15.13
C ARG A 450 24.46 -16.92 13.85
N PRO A 451 25.16 -18.02 13.56
CA PRO A 451 25.79 -18.23 12.25
C PRO A 451 24.79 -18.03 11.11
N ARG A 452 25.27 -17.48 9.98
CA ARG A 452 24.47 -17.22 8.75
C ARG A 452 23.32 -16.21 8.90
N SER A 453 23.24 -15.46 10.00
CA SER A 453 22.21 -14.41 10.17
C SER A 453 22.41 -13.18 9.28
N GLY A 454 23.63 -12.96 8.78
CA GLY A 454 24.00 -11.79 7.98
C GLY A 454 25.04 -10.86 8.63
N LYS A 455 25.62 -11.22 9.79
CA LYS A 455 26.61 -10.39 10.51
C LYS A 455 27.78 -9.92 9.63
N SER A 456 28.48 -10.86 8.99
CA SER A 456 29.64 -10.52 8.15
C SER A 456 29.24 -9.65 6.95
N ARG A 457 28.00 -9.79 6.46
CA ARG A 457 27.48 -8.94 5.38
C ARG A 457 27.23 -7.51 5.85
N LEU A 458 26.74 -7.34 7.07
CA LEU A 458 26.58 -6.03 7.68
C LEU A 458 27.94 -5.37 7.97
N LEU A 459 28.95 -6.15 8.38
CA LEU A 459 30.33 -5.66 8.49
C LEU A 459 30.87 -5.16 7.14
N ASP A 460 30.62 -5.90 6.05
CA ASP A 460 31.02 -5.47 4.70
C ASP A 460 30.40 -4.10 4.36
N VAL A 461 29.11 -3.91 4.67
CA VAL A 461 28.39 -2.64 4.46
C VAL A 461 28.99 -1.52 5.31
N LEU A 462 29.27 -1.78 6.59
CA LEU A 462 29.89 -0.79 7.48
C LEU A 462 31.28 -0.36 6.98
N CYS A 463 32.11 -1.31 6.53
CA CYS A 463 33.42 -1.01 5.97
C CYS A 463 33.31 -0.10 4.75
N GLU A 464 32.54 -0.50 3.74
CA GLU A 464 32.46 0.24 2.48
C GLU A 464 31.85 1.64 2.66
N GLN A 465 30.76 1.74 3.41
CA GLN A 465 30.11 3.02 3.68
C GLN A 465 30.99 3.95 4.54
N SER A 466 31.71 3.42 5.53
CA SER A 466 32.65 4.21 6.35
C SER A 466 33.78 4.79 5.49
N ARG A 467 34.30 4.01 4.54
CA ARG A 467 35.31 4.49 3.59
C ARG A 467 34.77 5.63 2.71
N MET A 468 33.50 5.55 2.29
CA MET A 468 32.86 6.60 1.47
C MET A 468 32.67 7.92 2.23
N ILE A 469 32.47 7.88 3.55
CA ILE A 469 32.36 9.08 4.40
C ILE A 469 33.71 9.57 4.93
N GLY A 470 34.82 8.94 4.53
CA GLY A 470 36.18 9.43 4.80
C GLY A 470 36.89 8.78 5.99
N ILE A 471 36.44 7.61 6.46
CA ILE A 471 37.02 6.90 7.62
C ILE A 471 37.96 5.79 7.13
N HIS A 472 39.12 5.66 7.79
CA HIS A 472 40.05 4.56 7.55
C HIS A 472 39.53 3.29 8.22
N VAL A 473 39.58 2.15 7.53
CA VAL A 473 39.06 0.89 8.06
C VAL A 473 40.18 -0.13 8.18
N THR A 474 40.34 -0.71 9.38
CA THR A 474 41.24 -1.83 9.64
C THR A 474 40.39 -3.07 9.88
N TRP A 475 40.45 -4.04 8.98
CA TRP A 475 39.64 -5.26 9.02
C TRP A 475 40.45 -6.44 9.56
N TRP A 476 39.92 -7.13 10.56
CA TRP A 476 40.43 -8.38 11.09
C TRP A 476 39.49 -9.54 10.74
N ALA A 477 39.93 -10.40 9.82
CA ALA A 477 39.19 -11.60 9.41
C ALA A 477 39.98 -12.86 9.70
N VAL A 478 39.26 -13.94 9.98
CA VAL A 478 39.82 -15.29 10.08
C VAL A 478 39.95 -15.87 8.68
N GLY A 479 41.16 -16.28 8.30
CA GLY A 479 41.45 -16.94 7.03
C GLY A 479 40.95 -18.40 7.01
N ALA A 480 41.04 -19.05 5.85
CA ALA A 480 40.67 -20.47 5.71
C ALA A 480 41.57 -21.41 6.54
N ASP A 481 42.77 -20.94 6.89
CA ASP A 481 43.74 -21.59 7.78
C ASP A 481 43.43 -21.40 9.27
N GLY A 482 42.34 -20.69 9.61
CA GLY A 482 41.98 -20.36 10.99
C GLY A 482 42.82 -19.22 11.59
N ALA A 483 43.80 -18.68 10.86
CA ALA A 483 44.62 -17.58 11.35
C ALA A 483 43.96 -16.23 11.05
N ARG A 484 43.97 -15.32 12.03
CA ARG A 484 43.45 -13.97 11.86
C ARG A 484 44.45 -13.07 11.13
N ARG A 485 43.99 -12.34 10.12
CA ARG A 485 44.78 -11.43 9.30
C ARG A 485 44.22 -10.02 9.34
N GLU A 486 45.11 -9.05 9.32
CA GLU A 486 44.77 -7.63 9.23
C GLU A 486 44.85 -7.14 7.78
N GLN A 487 43.83 -6.40 7.36
CA GLN A 487 43.78 -5.68 6.10
C GLN A 487 43.43 -4.22 6.39
N ARG A 488 44.14 -3.28 5.76
CA ARG A 488 43.88 -1.84 5.93
C ARG A 488 43.33 -1.26 4.65
N PHE A 489 42.22 -0.56 4.79
CA PHE A 489 41.53 0.11 3.69
C PHE A 489 41.58 1.62 3.93
N ALA A 490 42.13 2.33 2.94
CA ALA A 490 42.11 3.79 2.95
C ALA A 490 40.69 4.33 2.75
N ALA A 491 40.43 5.49 3.36
CA ALA A 491 39.26 6.30 3.08
C ALA A 491 39.20 6.66 1.58
N LEU A 492 37.98 6.65 1.01
CA LEU A 492 37.74 7.00 -0.40
C LEU A 492 37.57 8.51 -0.61
N ARG A 493 37.31 9.24 0.46
CA ARG A 493 37.23 10.70 0.48
C ARG A 493 38.16 11.26 1.56
N PRO A 494 38.81 12.42 1.34
CA PRO A 494 39.54 13.08 2.41
C PRO A 494 38.58 13.54 3.51
N SER A 495 38.86 13.17 4.77
CA SER A 495 38.06 13.60 5.92
C SER A 495 38.25 15.10 6.16
N GLN A 496 37.17 15.82 6.49
CA GLN A 496 37.24 17.24 6.90
C GLN A 496 37.58 17.42 8.40
N GLY A 497 37.96 16.35 9.09
CA GLY A 497 38.26 16.31 10.52
C GLY A 497 39.43 15.37 10.86
N PRO A 498 39.74 15.15 12.15
CA PRO A 498 40.83 14.28 12.59
C PRO A 498 40.68 12.88 11.99
N ALA A 499 41.80 12.24 11.67
CA ALA A 499 41.81 10.90 11.10
C ALA A 499 41.12 9.93 12.07
N ARG A 500 39.96 9.40 11.66
CA ARG A 500 39.19 8.41 12.42
C ARG A 500 39.48 7.02 11.85
N GLU A 501 39.72 6.09 12.76
CA GLU A 501 39.92 4.68 12.43
C GLU A 501 38.72 3.86 12.93
N LEU A 502 38.18 3.04 12.04
CA LEU A 502 37.21 2.00 12.36
C LEU A 502 37.89 0.64 12.28
N ILE A 503 37.96 -0.07 13.40
CA ILE A 503 38.40 -1.47 13.41
C ILE A 503 37.18 -2.36 13.21
N VAL A 504 37.17 -3.14 12.13
CA VAL A 504 36.15 -4.14 11.84
C VAL A 504 36.66 -5.52 12.20
N VAL A 505 35.91 -6.26 13.01
CA VAL A 505 36.29 -7.61 13.46
C VAL A 505 35.19 -8.60 13.10
N ASP A 506 35.50 -9.53 12.19
CA ASP A 506 34.62 -10.69 11.95
C ASP A 506 34.97 -11.80 12.95
N ASP A 507 33.95 -12.29 13.64
CA ASP A 507 34.05 -13.24 14.76
C ASP A 507 34.97 -12.79 15.92
N ALA A 508 34.38 -12.12 16.91
CA ALA A 508 35.05 -11.63 18.10
C ALA A 508 34.86 -12.51 19.34
N ASP A 509 34.18 -13.66 19.22
CA ASP A 509 33.87 -14.51 20.39
C ASP A 509 35.16 -14.99 21.08
N GLU A 510 36.17 -15.42 20.31
CA GLU A 510 37.48 -15.82 20.83
C GLU A 510 38.32 -14.63 21.33
N LEU A 511 38.19 -13.44 20.73
CA LEU A 511 38.97 -12.26 21.14
C LEU A 511 38.46 -11.63 22.44
N ALA A 512 37.17 -11.82 22.74
CA ALA A 512 36.55 -11.35 23.96
C ALA A 512 36.92 -12.23 25.18
N ASP A 513 37.28 -13.50 24.98
CA ASP A 513 37.66 -14.41 26.05
C ASP A 513 38.95 -13.92 26.75
N PRO A 514 38.91 -13.68 28.08
CA PRO A 514 40.10 -13.28 28.82
C PRO A 514 41.28 -14.26 28.76
N LEU A 515 41.01 -15.53 28.47
CA LEU A 515 41.99 -16.62 28.39
C LEU A 515 42.41 -16.94 26.94
N SER A 516 41.96 -16.13 25.98
CA SER A 516 42.28 -16.32 24.56
C SER A 516 43.78 -16.34 24.30
N THR A 517 44.21 -17.26 23.43
CA THR A 517 45.59 -17.31 22.92
C THR A 517 45.77 -16.61 21.58
N ASP A 518 44.70 -16.05 21.00
CA ASP A 518 44.78 -15.27 19.76
C ASP A 518 45.65 -14.01 19.99
N PRO A 519 46.71 -13.78 19.20
CA PRO A 519 47.57 -12.60 19.31
C PRO A 519 46.83 -11.25 19.22
N TYR A 520 45.64 -11.22 18.62
CA TYR A 520 44.82 -10.01 18.48
C TYR A 520 43.95 -9.73 19.72
N ALA A 521 43.80 -10.66 20.67
CA ALA A 521 42.87 -10.52 21.81
C ALA A 521 43.21 -9.33 22.72
N ASP A 522 44.49 -9.15 23.06
CA ASP A 522 44.94 -8.00 23.86
C ASP A 522 44.78 -6.66 23.15
N ARG A 523 44.89 -6.66 21.82
CA ARG A 523 44.69 -5.45 21.02
C ARG A 523 43.20 -5.12 20.90
N PHE A 524 42.35 -6.14 20.70
CA PHE A 524 40.90 -5.99 20.68
C PHE A 524 40.37 -5.39 21.99
N ARG A 525 40.75 -5.96 23.14
CA ARG A 525 40.31 -5.49 24.47
C ARG A 525 40.77 -4.06 24.77
N ARG A 526 41.98 -3.68 24.34
CA ARG A 526 42.47 -2.30 24.44
C ARG A 526 41.72 -1.35 23.49
N ALA A 527 41.45 -1.78 22.26
CA ALA A 527 40.70 -0.98 21.29
C ALA A 527 39.27 -0.69 21.78
N LEU A 528 38.59 -1.66 22.40
CA LEU A 528 37.26 -1.44 22.99
C LEU A 528 37.23 -0.34 24.07
N GLN A 529 38.36 -0.10 24.75
CA GLN A 529 38.49 0.92 25.79
C GLN A 529 39.04 2.25 25.28
N SER A 530 39.46 2.31 24.01
CA SER A 530 40.05 3.50 23.41
C SER A 530 38.96 4.47 22.95
N PRO A 531 39.05 5.76 23.30
CA PRO A 531 38.12 6.77 22.77
C PRO A 531 38.45 7.19 21.33
N ASP A 532 39.67 6.90 20.85
CA ASP A 532 40.17 7.37 19.56
C ASP A 532 39.84 6.43 18.39
N VAL A 533 39.36 5.21 18.69
CA VAL A 533 39.09 4.17 17.71
C VAL A 533 37.70 3.62 17.94
N THR A 534 36.90 3.54 16.89
CA THR A 534 35.62 2.82 16.95
C THR A 534 35.85 1.36 16.57
N VAL A 535 35.36 0.42 17.37
CA VAL A 535 35.39 -1.01 17.04
C VAL A 535 33.99 -1.49 16.63
N ALA A 536 33.84 -1.99 15.42
CA ALA A 536 32.66 -2.70 14.95
C ALA A 536 32.96 -4.19 14.87
N PHE A 537 32.26 -5.02 15.64
CA PHE A 537 32.60 -6.44 15.74
C PHE A 537 31.38 -7.35 15.66
N ALA A 538 31.54 -8.51 15.02
CA ALA A 538 30.54 -9.56 14.98
C ALA A 538 30.79 -10.60 16.07
N ALA A 539 29.74 -10.98 16.81
CA ALA A 539 29.83 -11.99 17.86
C ALA A 539 28.61 -12.94 17.81
N GLY A 540 28.81 -14.19 18.22
CA GLY A 540 27.73 -15.15 18.47
C GLY A 540 27.09 -14.96 19.84
N SER A 541 27.82 -14.38 20.79
CA SER A 541 27.38 -14.16 22.16
C SER A 541 27.86 -12.82 22.72
N LEU A 542 27.26 -12.39 23.83
CA LEU A 542 27.74 -11.27 24.64
C LEU A 542 28.59 -11.73 25.83
N ARG A 543 29.04 -12.98 25.84
CA ARG A 543 29.95 -13.49 26.87
C ARG A 543 31.22 -12.63 26.85
N HIS A 544 31.63 -12.14 28.02
CA HIS A 544 32.81 -11.29 28.22
C HIS A 544 32.74 -9.89 27.57
N ILE A 545 31.58 -9.48 27.02
CA ILE A 545 31.35 -8.13 26.48
C ILE A 545 30.30 -7.44 27.36
N ARG A 546 30.64 -6.29 27.95
CA ARG A 546 29.70 -5.56 28.82
C ARG A 546 28.87 -4.62 27.97
N VAL A 547 27.56 -4.83 27.91
CA VAL A 547 26.64 -3.92 27.23
C VAL A 547 25.78 -3.15 28.24
N PRO A 548 25.51 -1.85 28.04
CA PRO A 548 25.90 -1.01 26.89
C PRO A 548 27.31 -0.37 27.01
N GLN A 549 28.09 -0.69 28.05
CA GLN A 549 29.35 0.00 28.38
C GLN A 549 30.44 -0.12 27.30
N ASP A 550 30.72 -1.34 26.83
CA ASP A 550 31.75 -1.63 25.84
C ASP A 550 31.20 -1.49 24.41
N ALA A 551 29.88 -1.48 24.23
CA ALA A 551 29.20 -1.34 22.93
C ALA A 551 27.81 -0.68 23.10
N PRO A 552 27.73 0.65 23.02
CA PRO A 552 26.47 1.38 23.19
C PRO A 552 25.48 1.09 22.05
N THR A 553 25.97 1.01 20.81
CA THR A 553 25.17 0.65 19.64
C THR A 553 25.25 -0.85 19.40
N ARG A 554 24.08 -1.50 19.26
CA ARG A 554 24.01 -2.95 19.03
C ARG A 554 23.08 -3.25 17.87
N VAL A 555 23.49 -4.17 17.01
CA VAL A 555 22.63 -4.74 15.97
C VAL A 555 22.44 -6.21 16.29
N VAL A 556 21.26 -6.56 16.77
CA VAL A 556 20.94 -7.92 17.22
C VAL A 556 20.12 -8.63 16.15
N PHE A 557 20.63 -9.73 15.62
CA PHE A 557 19.87 -10.65 14.78
C PHE A 557 19.15 -11.64 15.71
N PRO A 558 17.83 -11.49 15.92
CA PRO A 558 17.11 -12.24 16.93
C PRO A 558 16.99 -13.71 16.54
N THR A 559 16.80 -14.53 17.55
CA THR A 559 16.85 -15.98 17.45
C THR A 559 15.50 -16.66 17.55
N GLY A 560 14.49 -15.94 18.03
CA GLY A 560 13.16 -16.44 18.36
C GLY A 560 13.06 -17.05 19.76
N ASP A 561 14.18 -17.26 20.46
CA ASP A 561 14.19 -17.60 21.87
C ASP A 561 14.01 -16.33 22.69
N ARG A 562 12.81 -16.17 23.26
CA ARG A 562 12.42 -14.97 24.00
C ARG A 562 13.35 -14.66 25.16
N VAL A 563 13.84 -15.66 25.90
CA VAL A 563 14.71 -15.42 27.06
C VAL A 563 16.07 -14.92 26.58
N HIS A 564 16.60 -15.57 25.53
CA HIS A 564 17.86 -15.17 24.92
C HIS A 564 17.79 -13.77 24.32
N ASP A 565 16.78 -13.48 23.50
CA ASP A 565 16.65 -12.21 22.77
C ASP A 565 16.40 -11.03 23.73
N LEU A 566 15.65 -11.23 24.83
CA LEU A 566 15.53 -10.26 25.91
C LEU A 566 16.88 -10.04 26.61
N GLY A 567 17.65 -11.11 26.83
CA GLY A 567 18.99 -11.04 27.42
C GLY A 567 20.00 -10.26 26.56
N LEU A 568 19.80 -10.23 25.23
CA LEU A 568 20.57 -9.40 24.31
C LEU A 568 20.13 -7.92 24.32
N GLY A 569 19.05 -7.58 25.02
CA GLY A 569 18.54 -6.22 25.20
C GLY A 569 17.44 -5.81 24.24
N ILE A 570 16.86 -6.73 23.47
CA ILE A 570 15.69 -6.41 22.64
C ILE A 570 14.48 -6.20 23.57
N PRO A 571 13.77 -5.06 23.52
CA PRO A 571 12.61 -4.84 24.37
C PRO A 571 11.46 -5.82 24.07
N ALA A 572 10.75 -6.25 25.12
CA ALA A 572 9.61 -7.16 25.00
C ALA A 572 8.51 -6.70 24.00
N PRO A 573 8.17 -5.39 23.92
CA PRO A 573 7.21 -4.92 22.91
C PRO A 573 7.70 -5.10 21.47
N VAL A 574 9.00 -4.90 21.21
CA VAL A 574 9.58 -5.10 19.88
C VAL A 574 9.53 -6.57 19.50
N LEU A 575 9.93 -7.48 20.40
CA LEU A 575 9.84 -8.93 20.16
C LEU A 575 8.40 -9.41 19.93
N ALA A 576 7.42 -8.84 20.63
CA ALA A 576 6.01 -9.20 20.47
C ALA A 576 5.45 -8.83 19.09
N CYS A 577 6.03 -7.83 18.42
CA CYS A 577 5.64 -7.44 17.07
C CYS A 577 6.34 -8.25 15.96
N MET A 578 7.35 -9.06 16.29
CA MET A 578 8.08 -9.87 15.32
C MET A 578 7.36 -11.19 15.05
N GLN A 579 7.35 -11.62 13.80
CA GLN A 579 6.76 -12.87 13.36
C GLN A 579 7.81 -13.98 13.26
N GLN A 580 7.36 -15.24 13.19
CA GLN A 580 8.28 -16.39 13.11
C GLN A 580 9.29 -16.27 11.95
N ARG A 581 8.85 -15.74 10.81
CA ARG A 581 9.70 -15.49 9.63
C ARG A 581 10.81 -14.47 9.88
N ASP A 582 10.60 -13.52 10.80
CA ASP A 582 11.61 -12.50 11.09
C ASP A 582 12.85 -13.12 11.75
N PHE A 583 12.68 -14.20 12.54
CA PHE A 583 13.80 -14.89 13.18
C PHE A 583 14.60 -15.79 12.24
N THR A 584 14.04 -16.14 11.07
CA THR A 584 14.70 -16.98 10.06
C THR A 584 15.20 -16.19 8.85
N THR A 585 14.75 -14.94 8.69
CA THR A 585 15.11 -14.07 7.57
C THR A 585 16.54 -13.54 7.73
N ALA A 586 17.46 -13.97 6.86
CA ALA A 586 18.82 -13.44 6.84
C ALA A 586 18.83 -11.94 6.51
N GLY A 587 19.47 -11.14 7.37
CA GLY A 587 19.47 -9.68 7.29
C GLY A 587 18.42 -8.99 8.16
N ARG A 588 17.43 -9.71 8.72
CA ARG A 588 16.48 -9.14 9.69
C ARG A 588 17.16 -8.99 11.04
N ALA A 589 17.19 -7.77 11.56
CA ALA A 589 17.81 -7.46 12.85
C ALA A 589 16.99 -6.43 13.62
N VAL A 590 17.40 -6.16 14.85
CA VAL A 590 16.93 -5.03 15.66
C VAL A 590 18.14 -4.15 15.97
N VAL A 591 18.06 -2.88 15.60
CA VAL A 591 19.06 -1.88 15.97
C VAL A 591 18.67 -1.28 17.31
N LEU A 592 19.60 -1.37 18.27
CA LEU A 592 19.52 -0.78 19.60
C LEU A 592 20.49 0.40 19.65
N ASP A 593 19.94 1.62 19.75
CA ASP A 593 20.69 2.88 19.83
C ASP A 593 20.13 3.70 21.01
N GLY A 594 20.83 3.64 22.15
CA GLY A 594 20.35 4.20 23.41
C GLY A 594 18.98 3.61 23.82
N PRO A 595 17.95 4.44 24.03
CA PRO A 595 16.60 3.96 24.39
C PRO A 595 15.79 3.45 23.18
N SER A 596 16.28 3.61 21.95
CA SER A 596 15.56 3.22 20.75
C SER A 596 15.88 1.79 20.34
N ALA A 597 14.83 1.01 20.06
CA ALA A 597 14.93 -0.32 19.47
C ALA A 597 14.01 -0.40 18.25
N ARG A 598 14.57 -0.68 17.06
CA ARG A 598 13.79 -0.72 15.81
C ARG A 598 14.13 -1.96 14.98
N PRO A 599 13.14 -2.72 14.50
CA PRO A 599 13.35 -3.75 13.49
C PRO A 599 13.93 -3.15 12.22
N VAL A 600 14.89 -3.83 11.62
CA VAL A 600 15.55 -3.43 10.38
C VAL A 600 15.67 -4.60 9.41
N GLN A 601 15.70 -4.29 8.11
CA GLN A 601 16.24 -5.17 7.10
C GLN A 601 17.58 -4.60 6.63
N CYS A 602 18.66 -5.33 6.89
CA CYS A 602 20.00 -4.95 6.44
C CYS A 602 20.16 -5.14 4.92
N LEU A 603 20.93 -4.26 4.29
CA LEU A 603 21.30 -4.34 2.88
C LEU A 603 22.15 -5.58 2.58
N ARG A 604 21.85 -6.23 1.45
CA ARG A 604 22.61 -7.34 0.89
C ARG A 604 23.64 -6.85 -0.13
N TYR A 605 24.41 -5.83 0.20
CA TYR A 605 25.30 -5.15 -0.74
C TYR A 605 26.30 -6.10 -1.44
N GLN A 606 26.18 -6.36 -2.75
CA GLN A 606 27.16 -7.15 -3.52
C GLN A 606 28.49 -6.40 -3.62
N VAL A 607 29.29 -6.49 -2.56
CA VAL A 607 30.70 -6.11 -2.62
C VAL A 607 31.38 -6.99 -3.66
N LYS A 608 32.06 -6.38 -4.64
CA LYS A 608 33.13 -7.03 -5.40
C LYS A 608 34.21 -7.45 -4.38
N CYS A 609 34.10 -8.69 -3.90
CA CYS A 609 34.98 -9.39 -2.97
C CYS A 609 36.10 -8.55 -2.30
N LEU A 610 35.78 -7.77 -1.26
CA LEU A 610 36.80 -7.26 -0.32
C LEU A 610 37.51 -8.40 0.43
N ARG A 611 36.87 -9.57 0.50
CA ARG A 611 37.32 -10.75 1.26
C ARG A 611 38.54 -11.45 0.65
N TYR A 612 38.96 -11.08 -0.56
CA TYR A 612 40.06 -11.72 -1.28
C TYR A 612 40.74 -10.75 -2.25
N GLN A 613 41.31 -9.65 -1.75
CA GLN A 613 42.42 -9.01 -2.46
C GLN A 613 43.71 -9.64 -1.97
N SER A 614 44.21 -10.61 -2.73
CA SER A 614 45.56 -11.13 -2.56
C SER A 614 46.55 -9.97 -2.76
N PRO A 615 47.65 -9.86 -2.00
CA PRO A 615 48.68 -8.83 -2.22
C PRO A 615 49.46 -9.00 -3.55
N HIS A 616 48.99 -9.85 -4.46
CA HIS A 616 49.61 -10.13 -5.76
C HIS A 616 48.78 -9.69 -6.98
N ASP A 617 47.59 -9.09 -6.80
CA ASP A 617 46.72 -8.69 -7.92
C ASP A 617 46.82 -7.18 -8.28
N ASP A 618 48.02 -6.61 -8.23
CA ASP A 618 48.29 -5.29 -8.85
C ASP A 618 48.56 -5.39 -10.37
N ASP A 619 48.50 -6.60 -10.96
CA ASP A 619 48.82 -6.83 -12.37
C ASP A 619 47.70 -7.52 -13.15
N ILE A 620 46.47 -6.95 -13.17
CA ILE A 620 45.52 -7.21 -14.27
C ILE A 620 44.86 -5.90 -14.71
N SER A 621 45.54 -5.25 -15.67
CA SER A 621 44.95 -4.68 -16.88
C SER A 621 43.56 -4.06 -16.76
N LEU A 622 43.51 -2.72 -16.70
CA LEU A 622 42.41 -1.93 -17.23
C LEU A 622 42.21 -2.28 -18.72
N GLY A 623 41.38 -3.29 -18.97
CA GLY A 623 40.94 -3.74 -20.28
C GLY A 623 39.44 -3.58 -20.39
N GLN A 624 39.03 -2.68 -21.28
CA GLN A 624 37.70 -2.46 -21.85
C GLN A 624 36.73 -3.66 -21.77
N THR A 625 35.45 -3.39 -21.50
CA THR A 625 34.38 -3.53 -22.51
C THR A 625 33.02 -3.04 -22.00
N SER A 626 32.42 -2.17 -22.82
CA SER A 626 30.99 -1.94 -23.14
C SER A 626 29.95 -1.86 -22.04
#